data_AF-A0A9D2SWF8-F1
#
_entry.id   AF-A0A9D2SWF8-F1
#
_cell.length_a   1.000
_cell.length_b   1.000
_cell.length_c   1.000
_cell.angle_alpha   90.00
_cell.angle_beta   90.00
_cell.angle_gamma   90.00
#
_symmetry.space_group_name_H-M   'P 1'
#
loop_
_entity.id
_entity.type
_entity.pdbx_description
1 polymer ?
#
loop_
_entity_poly.entity_id
_entity_poly.type
_entity_poly.pdbx_seq_one_letter_code
_entity_poly.pdbx_strand_id
1 'polypeptide(L)'
;ALRDAVQAAQDAVDDPEADADQLKAANKAMTKAAQELWEIVTKTELEALIEAANGYLDGNYTEESIAILQDAITNAQAAANNDDATTAEVTDAITDLANAIAGLESITLDTSALAHEIELVTQMIANLDDYVPSTVEGLADKLADAQNVLTDATTQAEIDAATESLREARLNARTKADKSALEALIAEVSAMDLRMYTQTSANALRAALIDAQQTVADEEATQEEVDDAIDTLNVALNALTEENAATQSSQQNDTGINGGMSGMFGLLLISAGAVILPQIKKKHGLRG
;
A
#
# COMPACT_ATOMS: atom_id res chain seq x y z
N ALA A 1 -39.05 -29.44 42.26
CA ALA A 1 -38.11 -30.32 42.97
C ALA A 1 -37.61 -29.68 44.27
N LEU A 2 -36.65 -28.75 44.27
CA LEU A 2 -36.12 -28.20 45.54
C LEU A 2 -37.15 -27.41 46.35
N ARG A 3 -37.95 -26.53 45.72
CA ARG A 3 -39.05 -25.82 46.40
C ARG A 3 -40.04 -26.78 47.08
N ASP A 4 -40.38 -27.88 46.39
CA ASP A 4 -41.30 -28.89 46.91
C ASP A 4 -40.66 -29.69 48.06
N ALA A 5 -39.36 -30.00 47.96
CA ALA A 5 -38.61 -30.68 49.02
C ALA A 5 -38.44 -29.81 50.28
N VAL A 6 -38.25 -28.49 50.11
CA VAL A 6 -38.23 -27.51 51.21
C VAL A 6 -39.61 -27.41 51.86
N GLN A 7 -40.69 -27.34 51.06
CA GLN A 7 -42.05 -27.32 51.60
C GLN A 7 -42.36 -28.60 52.38
N ALA A 8 -42.00 -29.77 51.85
CA ALA A 8 -42.19 -31.05 52.54
C ALA A 8 -41.39 -31.15 53.86
N ALA A 9 -40.19 -30.56 53.91
CA ALA A 9 -39.41 -30.47 55.15
C ALA A 9 -40.05 -29.51 56.16
N GLN A 10 -40.62 -28.39 55.71
CA GLN A 10 -41.36 -27.45 56.55
C GLN A 10 -42.62 -28.10 57.15
N ASP A 11 -43.42 -28.77 56.31
CA ASP A 11 -44.64 -29.46 56.74
C ASP A 11 -44.32 -30.55 57.79
N ALA A 12 -43.20 -31.29 57.63
CA ALA A 12 -42.77 -32.30 58.59
C ALA A 12 -42.29 -31.72 59.93
N VAL A 13 -41.77 -30.48 59.95
CA VAL A 13 -41.36 -29.78 61.18
C VAL A 13 -42.57 -29.17 61.90
N ASP A 14 -43.60 -28.76 61.14
CA ASP A 14 -44.81 -28.13 61.68
C ASP A 14 -45.86 -29.15 62.18
N ASP A 15 -45.69 -30.44 61.86
CA ASP A 15 -46.54 -31.53 62.35
C ASP A 15 -46.13 -32.00 63.76
N PRO A 16 -46.97 -31.79 64.80
CA PRO A 16 -46.66 -32.19 66.18
C PRO A 16 -46.61 -33.72 66.40
N GLU A 17 -47.12 -34.52 65.47
CA GLU A 17 -47.10 -35.98 65.54
C GLU A 17 -45.97 -36.61 64.69
N ALA A 18 -45.16 -35.79 64.01
CA ALA A 18 -44.07 -36.28 63.17
C ALA A 18 -43.00 -37.05 63.97
N ASP A 19 -42.64 -38.23 63.48
CA ASP A 19 -41.59 -39.05 64.06
C ASP A 19 -40.19 -38.77 63.46
N ALA A 20 -39.16 -39.34 64.08
CA ALA A 20 -37.77 -39.14 63.68
C ALA A 20 -37.47 -39.67 62.26
N ASP A 21 -38.18 -40.67 61.79
CA ASP A 21 -37.97 -41.26 60.46
C ASP A 21 -38.53 -40.35 59.37
N GLN A 22 -39.68 -39.72 59.61
CA GLN A 22 -40.28 -38.73 58.72
C GLN A 22 -39.37 -37.50 58.55
N LEU A 23 -38.82 -36.95 59.65
CA LEU A 23 -37.86 -35.84 59.60
C LEU A 23 -36.59 -36.21 58.82
N LYS A 24 -36.07 -37.43 59.02
CA LYS A 24 -34.88 -37.92 58.30
C LYS A 24 -35.13 -38.09 56.81
N ALA A 25 -36.32 -38.57 56.43
CA ALA A 25 -36.71 -38.72 55.03
C ALA A 25 -36.83 -37.36 54.32
N ALA A 26 -37.47 -36.38 54.97
CA ALA A 26 -37.60 -35.03 54.42
C ALA A 26 -36.23 -34.34 54.26
N ASN A 27 -35.35 -34.47 55.25
CA ASN A 27 -33.98 -33.94 55.15
C ASN A 27 -33.21 -34.59 54.00
N LYS A 28 -33.30 -35.92 53.84
CA LYS A 28 -32.67 -36.65 52.73
C LYS A 28 -33.19 -36.17 51.36
N ALA A 29 -34.51 -35.95 51.23
CA ALA A 29 -35.11 -35.45 50.00
C ALA A 29 -34.64 -34.02 49.67
N MET A 30 -34.55 -33.15 50.68
CA MET A 30 -34.04 -31.79 50.52
C MET A 30 -32.56 -31.78 50.12
N THR A 31 -31.70 -32.58 50.77
CA THR A 31 -30.29 -32.72 50.38
C THR A 31 -30.15 -33.23 48.94
N LYS A 32 -30.93 -34.24 48.56
CA LYS A 32 -30.94 -34.77 47.19
C LYS A 32 -31.34 -33.69 46.18
N ALA A 33 -32.44 -32.98 46.42
CA ALA A 33 -32.91 -31.93 45.51
C ALA A 33 -31.94 -30.74 45.42
N ALA A 34 -31.20 -30.45 46.50
CA ALA A 34 -30.16 -29.41 46.49
C ALA A 34 -28.95 -29.84 45.67
N GLN A 35 -28.55 -31.11 45.75
CA GLN A 35 -27.45 -31.67 44.97
C GLN A 35 -27.81 -31.73 43.47
N GLU A 36 -29.00 -32.21 43.12
CA GLU A 36 -29.49 -32.21 41.73
C GLU A 36 -29.54 -30.79 41.15
N LEU A 37 -29.96 -29.79 41.95
CA LEU A 37 -29.94 -28.39 41.50
C LEU A 37 -28.52 -27.88 41.24
N TRP A 38 -27.58 -28.22 42.12
CA TRP A 38 -26.17 -27.85 41.96
C TRP A 38 -25.57 -28.50 40.70
N GLU A 39 -25.89 -29.76 40.41
CA GLU A 39 -25.46 -30.46 39.18
C GLU A 39 -26.05 -29.81 37.93
N ILE A 40 -27.33 -29.42 37.95
CA ILE A 40 -27.98 -28.72 36.82
C ILE A 40 -27.29 -27.38 36.55
N VAL A 41 -27.07 -26.57 37.58
CA VAL A 41 -26.46 -25.23 37.43
C VAL A 41 -25.04 -25.36 36.89
N THR A 42 -24.23 -26.27 37.43
CA THR A 42 -22.84 -26.45 36.99
C THR A 42 -22.73 -27.03 35.58
N LYS A 43 -23.65 -27.92 35.17
CA LYS A 43 -23.72 -28.36 33.77
C LYS A 43 -24.09 -27.23 32.81
N THR A 44 -25.01 -26.35 33.19
CA THR A 44 -25.32 -25.15 32.38
C THR A 44 -24.10 -24.21 32.26
N GLU A 45 -23.34 -24.02 33.33
CA GLU A 45 -22.10 -23.23 33.30
C GLU A 45 -21.02 -23.89 32.44
N LEU A 46 -20.87 -25.22 32.52
CA LEU A 46 -19.95 -25.98 31.69
C LEU A 46 -20.30 -25.88 30.20
N GLU A 47 -21.59 -25.99 29.84
CA GLU A 47 -22.05 -25.80 28.45
C GLU A 47 -21.73 -24.40 27.91
N ALA A 48 -21.97 -23.36 28.72
CA ALA A 48 -21.62 -21.99 28.35
C ALA A 48 -20.10 -21.80 28.19
N LEU A 49 -19.29 -22.45 29.04
CA LEU A 49 -17.84 -22.41 28.95
C LEU A 49 -17.31 -23.16 27.72
N ILE A 50 -17.92 -24.30 27.37
CA ILE A 50 -17.63 -25.03 26.13
C ILE A 50 -17.92 -24.14 24.91
N GLU A 51 -19.05 -23.42 24.89
CA GLU A 51 -19.39 -22.49 23.81
C GLU A 51 -18.34 -21.38 23.69
N ALA A 52 -17.96 -20.76 24.81
CA ALA A 52 -16.92 -19.74 24.84
C ALA A 52 -15.56 -20.28 24.36
N ALA A 53 -15.17 -21.48 24.83
CA ALA A 53 -13.92 -22.15 24.46
C ALA A 53 -13.82 -22.45 22.97
N ASN A 54 -14.91 -22.92 22.34
CA ASN A 54 -14.97 -23.15 20.91
C ASN A 54 -14.69 -21.87 20.10
N GLY A 55 -15.09 -20.70 20.62
CA GLY A 55 -14.81 -19.41 19.99
C GLY A 55 -13.32 -19.04 19.90
N TYR A 56 -12.44 -19.67 20.70
CA TYR A 56 -11.00 -19.44 20.64
C TYR A 56 -10.27 -20.32 19.62
N LEU A 57 -10.92 -21.38 19.12
CA LEU A 57 -10.29 -22.33 18.17
C LEU A 57 -9.95 -21.69 16.82
N ASP A 58 -10.65 -20.61 16.46
CA ASP A 58 -10.41 -19.84 15.22
C ASP A 58 -9.49 -18.62 15.44
N GLY A 59 -8.88 -18.48 16.62
CA GLY A 59 -8.00 -17.36 16.97
C GLY A 59 -6.53 -17.55 16.54
N ASN A 60 -5.76 -16.45 16.55
CA ASN A 60 -4.33 -16.45 16.25
C ASN A 60 -3.49 -16.93 17.45
N TYR A 61 -3.58 -18.22 17.75
CA TYR A 61 -2.85 -18.90 18.82
C TYR A 61 -1.94 -19.99 18.26
N THR A 62 -0.95 -20.42 19.06
CA THR A 62 -0.04 -21.49 18.66
C THR A 62 -0.79 -22.82 18.51
N GLU A 63 -0.37 -23.65 17.55
CA GLU A 63 -0.95 -24.98 17.33
C GLU A 63 -0.93 -25.84 18.60
N GLU A 64 0.13 -25.75 19.40
CA GLU A 64 0.26 -26.49 20.66
C GLU A 64 -0.80 -26.07 21.69
N SER A 65 -1.00 -24.76 21.89
CA SER A 65 -2.00 -24.29 22.86
C SER A 65 -3.44 -24.52 22.41
N ILE A 66 -3.69 -24.48 21.09
CA ILE A 66 -4.99 -24.85 20.50
C ILE A 66 -5.27 -26.35 20.68
N ALA A 67 -4.28 -27.22 20.50
CA ALA A 67 -4.44 -28.66 20.73
C ALA A 67 -4.82 -28.95 22.19
N ILE A 68 -4.18 -28.27 23.15
CA ILE A 68 -4.51 -28.39 24.58
C ILE A 68 -5.95 -27.93 24.85
N LEU A 69 -6.39 -26.81 24.25
CA LEU A 69 -7.77 -26.34 24.37
C LEU A 69 -8.78 -27.33 23.79
N GLN A 70 -8.48 -27.90 22.63
CA GLN A 70 -9.36 -28.85 21.95
C GLN A 70 -9.53 -30.17 22.74
N ASP A 71 -8.46 -30.64 23.39
CA ASP A 71 -8.52 -31.77 24.33
C ASP A 71 -9.40 -31.44 25.55
N ALA A 72 -9.24 -30.24 26.14
CA ALA A 72 -10.05 -29.79 27.27
C ALA A 72 -11.55 -29.66 26.91
N ILE A 73 -11.86 -29.11 25.73
CA ILE A 73 -13.23 -29.05 25.19
C ILE A 73 -13.81 -30.46 25.07
N THR A 74 -13.04 -31.41 24.54
CA THR A 74 -13.50 -32.80 24.37
C THR A 74 -13.84 -33.46 25.71
N ASN A 75 -12.98 -33.30 26.71
CA ASN A 75 -13.21 -33.82 28.06
C ASN A 75 -14.43 -33.17 28.73
N ALA A 76 -14.58 -31.86 28.56
CA ALA A 76 -15.73 -31.12 29.05
C ALA A 76 -17.04 -31.54 28.40
N GLN A 77 -17.04 -31.77 27.09
CA GLN A 77 -18.21 -32.29 26.37
C GLN A 77 -18.60 -33.68 26.89
N ALA A 78 -17.61 -34.53 27.20
CA ALA A 78 -17.85 -35.86 27.77
C ALA A 78 -18.49 -35.78 29.16
N ALA A 79 -18.02 -34.86 30.02
CA ALA A 79 -18.61 -34.63 31.35
C ALA A 79 -20.02 -34.04 31.26
N ALA A 80 -20.26 -33.09 30.35
CA ALA A 80 -21.58 -32.48 30.14
C ALA A 80 -22.63 -33.52 29.66
N ASN A 81 -22.23 -34.39 28.73
CA ASN A 81 -23.10 -35.43 28.16
C ASN A 81 -23.32 -36.66 29.06
N ASN A 82 -22.57 -36.80 30.15
CA ASN A 82 -22.72 -37.91 31.08
C ASN A 82 -23.81 -37.60 32.11
N ASP A 83 -24.98 -38.23 31.99
CA ASP A 83 -26.12 -38.08 32.91
C ASP A 83 -25.76 -38.42 34.37
N ASP A 84 -24.80 -39.33 34.57
CA ASP A 84 -24.31 -39.78 35.88
C ASP A 84 -23.04 -39.03 36.35
N ALA A 85 -22.65 -37.94 35.68
CA ALA A 85 -21.47 -37.15 36.06
C ALA A 85 -21.61 -36.59 37.47
N THR A 86 -20.56 -36.79 38.26
CA THR A 86 -20.46 -36.27 39.62
C THR A 86 -20.11 -34.79 39.63
N THR A 87 -20.42 -34.14 40.75
CA THR A 87 -19.96 -32.78 41.09
C THR A 87 -18.48 -32.55 40.86
N ALA A 88 -17.64 -33.52 41.23
CA ALA A 88 -16.20 -33.41 41.03
C ALA A 88 -15.85 -33.41 39.54
N GLU A 89 -16.39 -34.35 38.76
CA GLU A 89 -16.11 -34.44 37.32
C GLU A 89 -16.51 -33.19 36.54
N VAL A 90 -17.68 -32.60 36.85
CA VAL A 90 -18.11 -31.34 36.21
C VAL A 90 -17.21 -30.17 36.64
N THR A 91 -16.81 -30.11 37.91
CA THR A 91 -15.92 -29.04 38.42
C THR A 91 -14.51 -29.15 37.83
N ASP A 92 -13.99 -30.37 37.69
CA ASP A 92 -12.69 -30.65 37.09
C ASP A 92 -12.72 -30.25 35.60
N ALA A 93 -13.77 -30.62 34.86
CA ALA A 93 -13.95 -30.21 33.47
C ALA A 93 -14.00 -28.68 33.29
N ILE A 94 -14.71 -27.95 34.16
CA ILE A 94 -14.72 -26.47 34.17
C ILE A 94 -13.30 -25.93 34.41
N THR A 95 -12.58 -26.50 35.37
CA THR A 95 -11.23 -26.06 35.75
C THR A 95 -10.23 -26.30 34.62
N ASP A 96 -10.27 -27.47 33.99
CA ASP A 96 -9.41 -27.83 32.88
C ASP A 96 -9.64 -26.93 31.66
N LEU A 97 -10.91 -26.64 31.32
CA LEU A 97 -11.27 -25.67 30.29
C LEU A 97 -10.72 -24.27 30.60
N ALA A 98 -10.93 -23.77 31.82
CA ALA A 98 -10.46 -22.45 32.22
C ALA A 98 -8.93 -22.35 32.17
N ASN A 99 -8.22 -23.40 32.59
CA ASN A 99 -6.76 -23.48 32.51
C ASN A 99 -6.27 -23.54 31.06
N ALA A 100 -6.93 -24.31 30.19
CA ALA A 100 -6.56 -24.39 28.79
C ALA A 100 -6.76 -23.05 28.06
N ILE A 101 -7.88 -22.34 28.33
CA ILE A 101 -8.11 -20.97 27.83
C ILE A 101 -7.03 -20.02 28.35
N ALA A 102 -6.69 -20.08 29.64
CA ALA A 102 -5.65 -19.25 30.25
C ALA A 102 -4.23 -19.58 29.73
N GLY A 103 -4.03 -20.80 29.25
CA GLY A 103 -2.80 -21.30 28.64
C GLY A 103 -2.69 -21.09 27.14
N LEU A 104 -3.65 -20.41 26.51
CA LEU A 104 -3.56 -20.02 25.11
C LEU A 104 -2.37 -19.08 24.88
N GLU A 105 -1.51 -19.43 23.92
CA GLU A 105 -0.35 -18.63 23.55
C GLU A 105 -0.59 -17.95 22.22
N SER A 106 -0.62 -16.62 22.19
CA SER A 106 -0.85 -15.87 20.94
C SER A 106 0.37 -15.91 20.03
N ILE A 107 0.13 -15.99 18.72
CA ILE A 107 1.17 -15.78 17.72
C ILE A 107 1.48 -14.28 17.66
N THR A 108 2.73 -13.88 17.96
CA THR A 108 3.18 -12.51 17.77
C THR A 108 3.88 -12.37 16.41
N LEU A 109 3.17 -11.84 15.43
CA LEU A 109 3.73 -11.54 14.10
C LEU A 109 4.38 -10.15 14.08
N ASP A 110 5.53 -10.02 13.42
CA ASP A 110 6.16 -8.72 13.21
C ASP A 110 5.66 -8.10 11.90
N THR A 111 4.81 -7.10 12.03
CA THR A 111 4.21 -6.37 10.91
C THR A 111 4.89 -5.03 10.62
N SER A 112 5.94 -4.66 11.36
CA SER A 112 6.52 -3.32 11.32
C SER A 112 7.06 -2.95 9.94
N ALA A 113 7.73 -3.88 9.26
CA ALA A 113 8.26 -3.68 7.92
C ALA A 113 7.14 -3.51 6.87
N LEU A 114 6.08 -4.33 6.96
CA LEU A 114 4.93 -4.25 6.05
C LEU A 114 4.18 -2.93 6.24
N ALA A 115 3.91 -2.54 7.49
CA ALA A 115 3.23 -1.29 7.82
C ALA A 115 4.00 -0.07 7.30
N HIS A 116 5.33 -0.06 7.44
CA HIS A 116 6.16 1.02 6.90
C HIS A 116 6.14 1.07 5.37
N GLU A 117 6.17 -0.09 4.70
CA GLU A 117 6.08 -0.17 3.24
C GLU A 117 4.73 0.37 2.71
N ILE A 118 3.64 0.00 3.38
CA ILE A 118 2.28 0.50 3.10
C ILE A 118 2.23 2.03 3.23
N GLU A 119 2.83 2.60 4.28
CA GLU A 119 2.88 4.05 4.49
C GLU A 119 3.59 4.78 3.34
N LEU A 120 4.75 4.26 2.92
CA LEU A 120 5.54 4.85 1.83
C LEU A 120 4.79 4.75 0.49
N VAL A 121 4.22 3.59 0.17
CA VAL A 121 3.49 3.41 -1.10
C VAL A 121 2.19 4.21 -1.10
N THR A 122 1.51 4.39 0.04
CA THR A 122 0.34 5.27 0.14
C THR A 122 0.70 6.72 -0.23
N GLN A 123 1.86 7.21 0.22
CA GLN A 123 2.34 8.54 -0.16
C GLN A 123 2.67 8.64 -1.66
N MET A 124 3.22 7.58 -2.25
CA MET A 124 3.47 7.53 -3.69
C MET A 124 2.16 7.54 -4.49
N ILE A 125 1.15 6.78 -4.05
CA ILE A 125 -0.17 6.77 -4.72
C ILE A 125 -0.82 8.15 -4.72
N ALA A 126 -0.65 8.92 -3.65
CA ALA A 126 -1.16 10.29 -3.57
C ALA A 126 -0.48 11.26 -4.56
N ASN A 127 0.68 10.89 -5.12
CA ASN A 127 1.48 11.71 -6.03
C ASN A 127 1.84 10.94 -7.32
N LEU A 128 0.94 10.08 -7.83
CA LEU A 128 1.21 9.25 -9.01
C LEU A 128 1.57 10.05 -10.28
N ASP A 129 1.08 11.29 -10.38
CA ASP A 129 1.34 12.16 -11.54
C ASP A 129 2.83 12.50 -11.70
N ASP A 130 3.63 12.39 -10.64
CA ASP A 130 5.09 12.61 -10.65
C ASP A 130 5.86 11.40 -11.21
N TYR A 131 5.21 10.27 -11.42
CA TYR A 131 5.82 9.01 -11.85
C TYR A 131 5.50 8.66 -13.31
N VAL A 132 6.41 7.91 -13.94
CA VAL A 132 6.22 7.36 -15.28
C VAL A 132 5.12 6.30 -15.23
N PRO A 133 4.02 6.45 -15.99
CA PRO A 133 2.83 5.61 -15.86
C PRO A 133 3.10 4.10 -15.92
N SER A 134 3.93 3.65 -16.87
CA SER A 134 4.29 2.23 -17.02
C SER A 134 4.99 1.63 -15.80
N THR A 135 5.67 2.45 -14.99
CA THR A 135 6.49 1.98 -13.85
C THR A 135 5.71 1.84 -12.55
N VAL A 136 4.49 2.40 -12.50
CA VAL A 136 3.59 2.36 -11.33
C VAL A 136 2.32 1.57 -11.62
N GLU A 137 2.24 0.91 -12.77
CA GLU A 137 1.13 0.02 -13.11
C GLU A 137 0.98 -1.09 -12.05
N GLY A 138 -0.24 -1.28 -11.55
CA GLY A 138 -0.54 -2.28 -10.51
C GLY A 138 -0.02 -1.96 -9.11
N LEU A 139 0.59 -0.79 -8.86
CA LEU A 139 1.07 -0.41 -7.52
C LEU A 139 -0.08 -0.34 -6.50
N ALA A 140 -1.25 0.15 -6.93
CA ALA A 140 -2.45 0.23 -6.08
C ALA A 140 -2.98 -1.16 -5.68
N ASP A 141 -2.95 -2.13 -6.59
CA ASP A 141 -3.40 -3.50 -6.31
C ASP A 141 -2.45 -4.17 -5.30
N LYS A 142 -1.13 -4.00 -5.47
CA LYS A 142 -0.14 -4.50 -4.52
C LYS A 142 -0.27 -3.87 -3.14
N LEU A 143 -0.63 -2.59 -3.07
CA LEU A 143 -0.93 -1.92 -1.80
C LEU A 143 -2.16 -2.54 -1.13
N ALA A 144 -3.24 -2.80 -1.88
CA ALA A 144 -4.43 -3.44 -1.35
C ALA A 144 -4.15 -4.86 -0.84
N ASP A 145 -3.38 -5.64 -1.59
CA ASP A 145 -2.93 -6.98 -1.17
C ASP A 145 -2.13 -6.92 0.14
N ALA A 146 -1.20 -5.97 0.25
CA ALA A 146 -0.42 -5.77 1.47
C ALA A 146 -1.28 -5.36 2.68
N GLN A 147 -2.30 -4.53 2.49
CA GLN A 147 -3.25 -4.15 3.54
C GLN A 147 -4.11 -5.32 4.03
N ASN A 148 -4.51 -6.21 3.12
CA ASN A 148 -5.21 -7.44 3.47
C ASN A 148 -4.29 -8.35 4.30
N VAL A 149 -3.04 -8.57 3.86
CA VAL A 149 -2.07 -9.39 4.62
C VAL A 149 -1.78 -8.79 5.99
N LEU A 150 -1.69 -7.46 6.13
CA LEU A 150 -1.50 -6.80 7.42
C LEU A 150 -2.61 -7.15 8.43
N THR A 151 -3.82 -7.42 7.94
CA THR A 151 -4.99 -7.72 8.78
C THR A 151 -5.16 -9.22 9.01
N ASP A 152 -4.95 -10.03 7.97
CA ASP A 152 -5.39 -11.43 7.94
C ASP A 152 -4.24 -12.45 8.02
N ALA A 153 -2.97 -12.02 8.04
CA ALA A 153 -1.85 -12.95 8.08
C ALA A 153 -1.90 -13.85 9.32
N THR A 154 -1.65 -15.14 9.09
CA THR A 154 -1.53 -16.16 10.13
C THR A 154 -0.09 -16.58 10.35
N THR A 155 0.80 -16.23 9.41
CA THR A 155 2.22 -16.59 9.45
C THR A 155 3.13 -15.40 9.12
N GLN A 156 4.37 -15.44 9.63
CA GLN A 156 5.39 -14.44 9.30
C GLN A 156 5.77 -14.50 7.81
N ALA A 157 5.72 -15.68 7.19
CA ALA A 157 6.07 -15.86 5.79
C ALA A 157 5.12 -15.10 4.84
N GLU A 158 3.83 -15.04 5.17
CA GLU A 158 2.85 -14.23 4.42
C GLU A 158 3.18 -12.74 4.49
N ILE A 159 3.52 -12.25 5.69
CA ILE A 159 3.92 -10.85 5.91
C ILE A 159 5.20 -10.52 5.15
N ASP A 160 6.21 -11.38 5.25
CA ASP A 160 7.50 -11.18 4.59
C ASP A 160 7.33 -11.16 3.06
N ALA A 161 6.50 -12.05 2.52
CA ALA A 161 6.20 -12.11 1.09
C ALA A 161 5.44 -10.87 0.59
N ALA A 162 4.43 -10.39 1.34
CA ALA A 162 3.71 -9.18 1.00
C ALA A 162 4.61 -7.93 1.07
N THR A 163 5.47 -7.88 2.08
CA THR A 163 6.45 -6.81 2.26
C THR A 163 7.40 -6.75 1.07
N GLU A 164 7.94 -7.89 0.63
CA GLU A 164 8.85 -7.92 -0.51
C GLU A 164 8.15 -7.55 -1.82
N SER A 165 6.96 -8.09 -2.07
CA SER A 165 6.17 -7.77 -3.27
C SER A 165 5.86 -6.27 -3.40
N LEU A 166 5.50 -5.62 -2.28
CA LEU A 166 5.20 -4.19 -2.27
C LEU A 166 6.48 -3.35 -2.42
N ARG A 167 7.57 -3.75 -1.74
CA ARG A 167 8.88 -3.11 -1.85
C ARG A 167 9.44 -3.16 -3.26
N GLU A 168 9.37 -4.30 -3.94
CA GLU A 168 9.82 -4.45 -5.32
C GLU A 168 9.08 -3.48 -6.25
N ALA A 169 7.76 -3.40 -6.12
CA ALA A 169 6.96 -2.47 -6.93
C ALA A 169 7.33 -1.01 -6.64
N ARG A 170 7.51 -0.66 -5.37
CA ARG A 170 7.98 0.67 -4.97
C ARG A 170 9.34 1.01 -5.58
N LEU A 171 10.28 0.06 -5.60
CA LEU A 171 11.63 0.25 -6.13
C LEU A 171 11.67 0.32 -7.67
N ASN A 172 10.65 -0.21 -8.35
CA ASN A 172 10.52 -0.14 -9.80
C ASN A 172 9.97 1.20 -10.28
N ALA A 173 9.18 1.90 -9.46
CA ALA A 173 8.63 3.21 -9.79
C ALA A 173 9.72 4.23 -10.16
N ARG A 174 9.51 4.98 -11.25
CA ARG A 174 10.41 6.03 -11.75
C ARG A 174 9.69 7.36 -11.82
N THR A 175 10.35 8.42 -11.38
CA THR A 175 9.81 9.77 -11.57
C THR A 175 9.94 10.20 -13.03
N LYS A 176 9.02 11.05 -13.49
CA LYS A 176 9.06 11.63 -14.84
C LYS A 176 10.34 12.44 -15.05
N ALA A 177 10.77 12.54 -16.32
CA ALA A 177 11.88 13.41 -16.72
C ALA A 177 11.54 14.90 -16.50
N ASP A 178 12.55 15.73 -16.23
CA ASP A 178 12.38 17.17 -16.15
C ASP A 178 12.41 17.78 -17.56
N LYS A 179 11.27 18.31 -18.00
CA LYS A 179 11.05 18.84 -19.35
C LYS A 179 11.16 20.37 -19.41
N SER A 180 11.41 21.04 -18.29
CA SER A 180 11.32 22.51 -18.18
C SER A 180 12.27 23.24 -19.14
N ALA A 181 13.49 22.73 -19.33
CA ALA A 181 14.46 23.32 -20.25
C ALA A 181 14.04 23.15 -21.73
N LEU A 182 13.49 22.00 -22.09
CA LEU A 182 12.99 21.73 -23.44
C LEU A 182 11.76 22.58 -23.76
N GLU A 183 10.82 22.71 -22.82
CA GLU A 183 9.65 23.58 -22.95
C GLU A 183 10.04 25.04 -23.16
N ALA A 184 11.03 25.54 -22.41
CA ALA A 184 11.56 26.89 -22.58
C ALA A 184 12.18 27.10 -23.98
N LEU A 185 12.98 26.14 -24.46
CA LEU A 185 13.60 26.21 -25.78
C LEU A 185 12.55 26.15 -26.90
N ILE A 186 11.54 25.29 -26.77
CA ILE A 186 10.40 25.22 -27.71
C ILE A 186 9.68 26.56 -27.77
N ALA A 187 9.44 27.22 -26.64
CA ALA A 187 8.78 28.52 -26.59
C ALA A 187 9.62 29.61 -27.28
N GLU A 188 10.94 29.62 -27.07
CA GLU A 188 11.86 30.54 -27.75
C GLU A 188 11.84 30.33 -29.27
N VAL A 189 12.04 29.09 -29.73
CA VAL A 189 12.08 28.76 -31.16
C VAL A 189 10.74 29.04 -31.84
N SER A 190 9.62 28.76 -31.16
CA SER A 190 8.27 29.00 -31.69
C SER A 190 7.97 30.49 -31.91
N ALA A 191 8.65 31.39 -31.19
CA ALA A 191 8.47 32.83 -31.31
C ALA A 191 9.33 33.45 -32.43
N MET A 192 10.24 32.70 -33.04
CA MET A 192 11.16 33.22 -34.05
C MET A 192 10.45 33.52 -35.39
N ASP A 193 10.80 34.67 -35.99
CA ASP A 193 10.41 34.98 -37.37
C ASP A 193 11.40 34.35 -38.36
N LEU A 194 10.94 33.31 -39.04
CA LEU A 194 11.80 32.53 -39.96
C LEU A 194 11.87 33.11 -41.38
N ARG A 195 11.22 34.25 -41.67
CA ARG A 195 11.17 34.83 -43.04
C ARG A 195 12.50 35.36 -43.56
N MET A 196 13.47 35.60 -42.68
CA MET A 196 14.81 36.07 -43.06
C MET A 196 15.80 34.93 -43.36
N TYR A 197 15.36 33.67 -43.20
CA TYR A 197 16.21 32.49 -43.34
C TYR A 197 15.83 31.68 -44.57
N THR A 198 16.81 30.97 -45.13
CA THR A 198 16.59 30.07 -46.26
C THR A 198 15.56 29.00 -45.91
N GLN A 199 14.69 28.67 -46.88
CA GLN A 199 13.63 27.69 -46.71
C GLN A 199 14.13 26.34 -46.19
N THR A 200 15.31 25.89 -46.63
CA THR A 200 15.93 24.63 -46.19
C THR A 200 16.24 24.64 -44.71
N SER A 201 16.94 25.67 -44.21
CA SER A 201 17.31 25.75 -42.80
C SER A 201 16.08 25.99 -41.89
N ALA A 202 15.12 26.80 -42.34
CA ALA A 202 13.87 27.02 -41.62
C ALA A 202 13.01 25.73 -41.52
N ASN A 203 13.00 24.89 -42.55
CA ASN A 203 12.29 23.61 -42.51
C ASN A 203 12.96 22.60 -41.59
N ALA A 204 14.29 22.55 -41.56
CA ALA A 204 15.03 21.70 -40.61
C ALA A 204 14.72 22.09 -39.16
N LEU A 205 14.67 23.39 -38.84
CA LEU A 205 14.27 23.88 -37.52
C LEU A 205 12.82 23.53 -37.17
N ARG A 206 11.88 23.67 -38.11
CA ARG A 206 10.48 23.25 -37.89
C ARG A 206 10.34 21.77 -37.61
N ALA A 207 11.12 20.92 -38.29
CA ALA A 207 11.12 19.48 -38.03
C ALA A 207 11.62 19.18 -36.61
N ALA A 208 12.78 19.73 -36.23
CA ALA A 208 13.32 19.56 -34.88
C ALA A 208 12.37 20.10 -33.78
N LEU A 209 11.65 21.19 -34.06
CA LEU A 209 10.63 21.72 -33.15
C LEU A 209 9.46 20.74 -32.95
N ILE A 210 9.00 20.09 -34.02
CA ILE A 210 7.93 19.08 -33.94
C ILE A 210 8.40 17.88 -33.11
N ASP A 211 9.62 17.39 -33.34
CA ASP A 211 10.17 16.25 -32.59
C ASP A 211 10.29 16.60 -31.09
N ALA A 212 10.82 17.78 -30.77
CA ALA A 212 10.88 18.28 -29.39
C ALA A 212 9.49 18.38 -28.73
N GLN A 213 8.47 18.84 -29.47
CA GLN A 213 7.09 18.87 -28.96
C GLN A 213 6.52 17.48 -28.69
N GLN A 214 6.89 16.48 -29.50
CA GLN A 214 6.49 15.08 -29.26
C GLN A 214 7.14 14.55 -27.98
N THR A 215 8.42 14.80 -27.75
CA THR A 215 9.11 14.42 -26.49
C THR A 215 8.48 15.08 -25.27
N VAL A 216 8.02 16.34 -25.37
CA VAL A 216 7.29 16.99 -24.27
C VAL A 216 5.95 16.32 -24.00
N ALA A 217 5.22 15.92 -25.03
CA ALA A 217 3.93 15.26 -24.90
C ALA A 217 4.00 13.80 -24.41
N ASP A 218 5.16 13.15 -24.54
CA ASP A 218 5.34 11.75 -24.17
C ASP A 218 5.56 11.56 -22.65
N GLU A 219 4.57 11.03 -21.93
CA GLU A 219 4.66 10.79 -20.49
C GLU A 219 5.69 9.71 -20.10
N GLU A 220 6.16 8.92 -21.07
CA GLU A 220 7.17 7.86 -20.90
C GLU A 220 8.59 8.34 -21.21
N ALA A 221 8.75 9.59 -21.68
CA ALA A 221 10.05 10.13 -22.07
C ALA A 221 11.07 10.08 -20.92
N THR A 222 12.22 9.51 -21.22
CA THR A 222 13.38 9.46 -20.33
C THR A 222 14.13 10.80 -20.33
N GLN A 223 14.97 11.01 -19.31
CA GLN A 223 15.80 12.22 -19.27
C GLN A 223 16.78 12.28 -20.45
N GLU A 224 17.27 11.12 -20.92
CA GLU A 224 18.16 11.04 -22.08
C GLU A 224 17.45 11.52 -23.35
N GLU A 225 16.21 11.10 -23.58
CA GLU A 225 15.42 11.54 -24.74
C GLU A 225 15.09 13.04 -24.68
N VAL A 226 14.84 13.58 -23.48
CA VAL A 226 14.65 15.03 -23.28
C VAL A 226 15.93 15.81 -23.60
N ASP A 227 17.07 15.34 -23.10
CA ASP A 227 18.38 15.95 -23.34
C ASP A 227 18.76 15.90 -24.84
N ASP A 228 18.51 14.78 -25.51
CA ASP A 228 18.74 14.60 -26.95
C ASP A 228 17.83 15.51 -27.80
N ALA A 229 16.58 15.72 -27.38
CA ALA A 229 15.66 16.64 -28.03
C ALA A 229 16.13 18.10 -27.91
N ILE A 230 16.66 18.49 -26.74
CA ILE A 230 17.28 19.81 -26.54
C ILE A 230 18.47 19.99 -27.48
N ASP A 231 19.37 19.01 -27.54
CA ASP A 231 20.57 19.08 -28.40
C ASP A 231 20.19 19.15 -29.89
N THR A 232 19.23 18.34 -30.32
CA THR A 232 18.73 18.34 -31.70
C THR A 232 18.12 19.69 -32.09
N LEU A 233 17.31 20.27 -31.22
CA LEU A 233 16.69 21.58 -31.45
C LEU A 233 17.73 22.70 -31.51
N ASN A 234 18.73 22.67 -30.61
CA ASN A 234 19.86 23.61 -30.62
C ASN A 234 20.72 23.48 -31.89
N VAL A 235 20.99 22.28 -32.37
CA VAL A 235 21.74 22.06 -33.61
C VAL A 235 20.99 22.67 -34.81
N ALA A 236 19.67 22.43 -34.91
CA ALA A 236 18.86 23.00 -35.97
C ALA A 236 18.79 24.54 -35.90
N LEU A 237 18.71 25.09 -34.69
CA LEU A 237 18.73 26.53 -34.45
C LEU A 237 20.06 27.16 -34.90
N ASN A 238 21.19 26.55 -34.54
CA ASN A 238 22.53 27.03 -34.93
C ASN A 238 22.83 26.83 -36.42
N ALA A 239 22.09 25.97 -37.11
CA ALA A 239 22.22 25.72 -38.55
C ALA A 239 21.37 26.68 -39.42
N LEU A 240 20.62 27.60 -38.81
CA LEU A 240 19.88 28.63 -39.54
C LEU A 240 20.82 29.44 -40.44
N THR A 241 20.43 29.59 -41.71
CA THR A 241 21.20 30.35 -42.71
C THR A 241 20.33 31.46 -43.25
N GLU A 242 20.78 32.72 -43.13
CA GLU A 242 20.07 33.88 -43.66
C GLU A 242 19.92 33.80 -45.19
N GLU A 243 18.78 34.24 -45.69
CA GLU A 243 18.56 34.41 -47.12
C GLU A 243 19.32 35.68 -47.55
N ASN A 244 20.47 35.51 -48.23
CA ASN A 244 21.29 36.63 -48.70
C ASN A 244 20.43 37.70 -49.36
N ALA A 245 20.37 38.89 -48.75
CA ALA A 245 19.83 40.10 -49.35
C ALA A 245 20.77 40.61 -50.45
N ALA A 246 20.94 39.83 -51.52
CA ALA A 246 21.66 40.23 -52.73
C ALA A 246 20.81 39.93 -53.96
N THR A 247 19.64 40.55 -54.03
CA THR A 247 18.99 40.86 -55.30
C THR A 247 18.27 42.19 -55.20
N GLN A 248 19.01 43.28 -55.38
CA GLN A 248 18.52 44.45 -56.13
C GLN A 248 19.61 44.97 -57.08
N SER A 249 19.42 44.60 -58.35
CA SER A 249 19.59 45.40 -59.57
C SER A 249 20.65 46.50 -59.65
N SER A 250 21.52 46.37 -60.66
CA SER A 250 21.36 47.20 -61.86
C SER A 250 22.09 46.60 -63.06
N GLN A 251 21.32 46.30 -64.11
CA GLN A 251 21.82 46.34 -65.48
C GLN A 251 22.56 47.66 -65.70
N GLN A 252 23.80 47.60 -66.17
CA GLN A 252 24.43 48.73 -66.83
C GLN A 252 25.06 48.23 -68.13
N ASN A 253 24.25 48.22 -69.18
CA ASN A 253 24.77 48.51 -70.51
C ASN A 253 25.09 50.01 -70.50
N ASP A 254 26.37 50.39 -70.43
CA ASP A 254 26.94 51.35 -71.38
C ASP A 254 28.47 51.44 -71.24
N THR A 255 29.09 51.44 -72.39
CA THR A 255 30.48 51.77 -72.73
C THR A 255 30.90 53.16 -72.27
N GLY A 256 32.04 53.28 -71.58
CA GLY A 256 32.93 54.45 -71.71
C GLY A 256 33.26 55.31 -70.47
N ILE A 257 34.53 55.24 -70.07
CA ILE A 257 35.44 56.33 -69.64
C ILE A 257 35.34 56.92 -68.20
N ASN A 258 36.42 56.61 -67.45
CA ASN A 258 37.17 57.34 -66.40
C ASN A 258 36.47 58.06 -65.23
N GLY A 259 36.67 57.47 -64.04
CA GLY A 259 37.62 58.00 -63.06
C GLY A 259 37.06 58.92 -61.96
N GLY A 260 36.69 58.34 -60.82
CA GLY A 260 36.45 59.09 -59.58
C GLY A 260 36.08 58.24 -58.37
N MET A 261 36.87 58.38 -57.31
CA MET A 261 36.47 58.30 -55.88
C MET A 261 35.93 56.95 -55.35
N SER A 262 36.82 56.05 -54.92
CA SER A 262 36.45 54.92 -54.07
C SER A 262 36.13 55.38 -52.64
N GLY A 263 34.84 55.37 -52.31
CA GLY A 263 34.31 55.57 -50.96
C GLY A 263 34.44 54.31 -50.10
N MET A 264 34.86 54.52 -48.85
CA MET A 264 34.64 53.64 -47.70
C MET A 264 33.21 53.09 -47.66
N PHE A 265 33.05 51.78 -47.40
CA PHE A 265 31.94 51.31 -46.57
C PHE A 265 32.40 50.13 -45.72
N GLY A 266 32.34 50.34 -44.40
CA GLY A 266 32.83 49.42 -43.38
C GLY A 266 31.94 48.19 -43.22
N LEU A 267 32.60 47.04 -43.10
CA LEU A 267 32.03 45.77 -42.70
C LEU A 267 31.96 45.73 -41.17
N LEU A 268 30.76 45.64 -40.61
CA LEU A 268 30.56 45.38 -39.18
C LEU A 268 29.76 44.08 -39.06
N LEU A 269 30.49 42.99 -38.82
CA LEU A 269 29.93 41.67 -38.50
C LEU A 269 29.49 41.69 -37.04
N ILE A 270 28.19 41.61 -36.79
CA ILE A 270 27.67 41.27 -35.46
C ILE A 270 27.32 39.78 -35.50
N SER A 271 28.20 38.97 -34.93
CA SER A 271 27.91 37.57 -34.62
C SER A 271 26.86 37.51 -33.51
N ALA A 272 25.60 37.36 -33.86
CA ALA A 272 24.53 37.02 -32.92
C ALA A 272 24.54 35.50 -32.69
N GLY A 273 25.48 35.04 -31.87
CA GLY A 273 25.49 33.69 -31.29
C GLY A 273 25.60 33.82 -29.79
N ALA A 274 24.50 34.12 -29.11
CA ALA A 274 24.46 34.03 -27.66
C ALA A 274 24.37 32.54 -27.29
N VAL A 275 25.52 31.93 -27.03
CA VAL A 275 25.60 30.58 -26.47
C VAL A 275 25.06 30.66 -25.03
N ILE A 276 23.83 30.19 -24.81
CA ILE A 276 23.37 29.85 -23.47
C ILE A 276 23.84 28.42 -23.23
N LEU A 277 24.99 28.25 -22.56
CA LEU A 277 25.38 26.93 -22.05
C LEU A 277 24.40 26.53 -20.93
N PRO A 278 23.68 25.41 -21.04
CA PRO A 278 23.02 24.83 -19.87
C PRO A 278 24.11 24.41 -18.89
N GLN A 279 24.07 24.97 -17.68
CA GLN A 279 24.91 24.53 -16.56
C GLN A 279 24.44 23.14 -16.14
N ILE A 280 25.04 22.09 -16.72
CA ILE A 280 24.87 20.70 -16.28
C ILE A 280 25.42 20.59 -14.86
N LYS A 281 24.55 20.76 -13.86
CA LYS A 281 24.84 20.28 -12.50
C LYS A 281 24.71 18.77 -12.52
N LYS A 282 25.83 18.08 -12.76
CA LYS A 282 26.01 16.67 -12.38
C LYS A 282 25.82 16.54 -10.87
N LYS A 283 24.56 16.39 -10.43
CA LYS A 283 24.25 15.99 -9.05
C LYS A 283 24.57 14.50 -8.97
N HIS A 284 25.77 14.18 -8.49
CA HIS A 284 26.09 12.83 -8.05
C HIS A 284 25.12 12.48 -6.93
N GLY A 285 24.14 11.64 -7.24
CA GLY A 285 23.32 10.96 -6.25
C GLY A 285 24.23 10.10 -5.39
N LEU A 286 24.42 10.53 -4.14
CA LEU A 286 24.96 9.70 -3.07
C LEU A 286 24.08 8.46 -2.94
N ARG A 287 24.67 7.27 -3.15
CA ARG A 287 24.12 6.02 -2.64
C ARG A 287 24.54 5.92 -1.18
N GLY A 288 23.59 6.23 -0.29
CA GLY A 288 23.51 5.64 1.05
C GLY A 288 22.59 4.43 0.98
#